data_AF-A0A975F4X3-F1
#
_entry.id   AF-A0A975F4X3-F1
#
_cell.length_a   1.000
_cell.length_b   1.000
_cell.length_c   1.000
_cell.angle_alpha   90.00
_cell.angle_beta   90.00
_cell.angle_gamma   90.00
#
_symmetry.space_group_name_H-M   'P 1'
#
loop_
_entity.id
_entity.type
_entity.pdbx_description
1 polymer ?
#
loop_
_entity_poly.entity_id
_entity_poly.type
_entity_poly.pdbx_seq_one_letter_code
_entity_poly.pdbx_strand_id
1 'polypeptide(L)'
;MKTRHSKTKTFAFWGAAFVLLIAVFIGCKQSAGGSGSGIGGTVHEAPFVEGGASLILSPDKLDITVKVTTSDGNPVVIEGCNETTLASGTETVLHAKGTVVILKGKIIELYCGVYKYNGSYNNIQNKLTALNVQGLNALQVLSCSVNQLTALDVQGLTALRRLECDVNQLTSLNVQGLTALQVLHCSGNRLTALDVQGLTALKELWCVESSLTELNAQSCTALEGLWCRDNQLTSLNVQGCTSLKTLWCGNNQLTELNVHGLTALEALRCYYNQLTALNVQGLTALQYLDCRNKQLTALNAQDCTALKELECAGNQLTTLNVQGCTSLKKLWCGYNQLTELNVQGCTALQQLLCSNSQLTVLNVHGLTALKGLACYGNRLNADAFKKLFDDLPQRQDSDEAKCVLYTEEPGVTEGNHTDFSTPSDLAAAFNNAKTVKKWKMYKRKMNGPGEEI
;
A
#
# COMPACT_ATOMS: atom_id res chain seq x y z
N MET A 1 -61.09 21.94 24.55
CA MET A 1 -61.49 20.90 23.59
C MET A 1 -60.22 20.17 23.14
N LYS A 2 -60.08 18.89 23.53
CA LYS A 2 -59.06 17.88 23.16
C LYS A 2 -57.57 18.21 23.37
N THR A 3 -57.06 17.75 24.51
CA THR A 3 -55.66 17.35 24.77
C THR A 3 -55.26 16.17 23.86
N ARG A 4 -54.03 16.17 23.34
CA ARG A 4 -53.45 15.05 22.59
C ARG A 4 -52.09 14.67 23.18
N HIS A 5 -52.03 13.48 23.75
CA HIS A 5 -50.83 12.78 24.18
C HIS A 5 -50.00 12.29 22.99
N SER A 6 -48.67 12.30 23.14
CA SER A 6 -47.70 11.49 22.38
C SER A 6 -46.45 11.29 23.25
N LYS A 7 -46.42 10.29 24.11
CA LYS A 7 -45.68 9.02 23.97
C LYS A 7 -44.18 9.18 23.66
N THR A 8 -43.42 9.36 24.73
CA THR A 8 -42.00 8.97 24.86
C THR A 8 -41.87 7.46 24.69
N LYS A 9 -41.04 7.01 23.75
CA LYS A 9 -40.63 5.60 23.63
C LYS A 9 -39.20 5.45 24.13
N THR A 10 -39.10 4.92 25.33
CA THR A 10 -37.91 4.27 25.90
C THR A 10 -37.67 2.97 25.13
N PHE A 11 -36.46 2.73 24.66
CA PHE A 11 -35.98 1.40 24.29
C PHE A 11 -34.74 1.09 25.11
N ALA A 12 -34.77 -0.03 25.80
CA ALA A 12 -33.69 -0.59 26.59
C ALA A 12 -33.40 -2.02 26.11
N PHE A 13 -32.13 -2.43 26.25
CA PHE A 13 -31.53 -3.75 26.05
C PHE A 13 -31.40 -4.20 24.58
N TRP A 14 -30.26 -4.74 24.13
CA TRP A 14 -29.49 -5.83 24.73
C TRP A 14 -27.97 -5.57 24.75
N GLY A 15 -27.33 -5.93 25.87
CA GLY A 15 -25.89 -6.10 25.95
C GLY A 15 -25.46 -7.36 25.21
N ALA A 16 -24.48 -7.23 24.33
CA ALA A 16 -23.75 -8.37 23.79
C ALA A 16 -22.49 -8.59 24.63
N ALA A 17 -22.46 -9.72 25.34
CA ALA A 17 -21.28 -10.21 26.01
C ALA A 17 -20.19 -10.49 24.97
N PHE A 18 -19.03 -9.84 25.13
CA PHE A 18 -17.84 -10.12 24.34
C PHE A 18 -17.24 -11.44 24.85
N VAL A 19 -17.52 -12.54 24.14
CA VAL A 19 -16.84 -13.82 24.40
C VAL A 19 -15.42 -13.70 23.84
N LEU A 20 -14.47 -13.51 24.75
CA LEU A 20 -13.04 -13.54 24.50
C LEU A 20 -12.65 -14.98 24.11
N LEU A 21 -12.48 -15.23 22.81
CA LEU A 21 -12.04 -16.54 22.31
C LEU A 21 -10.50 -16.59 22.39
N ILE A 22 -9.98 -16.89 23.58
CA ILE A 22 -8.56 -17.23 23.75
C ILE A 22 -8.37 -18.63 23.16
N ALA A 23 -7.87 -18.71 21.93
CA ALA A 23 -7.32 -19.95 21.40
C ALA A 23 -5.96 -20.21 22.07
N VAL A 24 -5.95 -20.91 23.21
CA VAL A 24 -4.73 -21.46 23.78
C VAL A 24 -4.35 -22.68 22.95
N PHE A 25 -3.42 -22.52 22.00
CA PHE A 25 -2.75 -23.66 21.39
C PHE A 25 -1.73 -24.23 22.39
N ILE A 26 -2.19 -25.09 23.30
CA ILE A 26 -1.30 -26.01 24.01
C ILE A 26 -0.93 -27.11 23.02
N GLY A 27 0.21 -26.94 22.35
CA GLY A 27 0.87 -28.02 21.61
C GLY A 27 1.40 -29.06 22.59
N CYS A 28 0.54 -29.94 23.09
CA CYS A 28 0.96 -31.14 23.79
C CYS A 28 1.48 -32.17 22.78
N LYS A 29 2.76 -32.56 22.93
CA LYS A 29 3.34 -33.75 22.31
C LYS A 29 2.45 -34.96 22.61
N GLN A 30 2.05 -35.71 21.58
CA GLN A 30 1.60 -37.09 21.77
C GLN A 30 2.19 -37.99 20.70
N SER A 31 3.07 -38.87 21.17
CA SER A 31 3.56 -40.06 20.49
C SER A 31 2.49 -41.15 20.46
N ALA A 32 2.55 -41.93 19.36
CA ALA A 32 2.15 -43.33 19.19
C ALA A 32 0.71 -43.67 18.76
N GLY A 33 0.63 -44.25 17.55
CA GLY A 33 0.06 -45.58 17.33
C GLY A 33 -1.43 -45.69 17.00
N GLY A 34 -1.76 -45.81 15.72
CA GLY A 34 -3.11 -46.22 15.29
C GLY A 34 -3.28 -46.22 13.79
N SER A 35 -3.25 -47.40 13.19
CA SER A 35 -3.46 -47.70 11.78
C SER A 35 -4.84 -47.29 11.27
N GLY A 36 -4.90 -46.51 10.19
CA GLY A 36 -6.11 -46.23 9.42
C GLY A 36 -5.75 -45.77 8.01
N SER A 37 -6.08 -46.59 7.00
CA SER A 37 -5.81 -46.31 5.60
C SER A 37 -6.70 -45.16 5.09
N GLY A 38 -6.08 -44.01 4.83
CA GLY A 38 -6.61 -42.92 4.03
C GLY A 38 -5.48 -42.42 3.15
N ILE A 39 -5.77 -42.23 1.86
CA ILE A 39 -4.82 -41.95 0.78
C ILE A 39 -3.92 -40.76 1.18
N GLY A 40 -2.71 -41.08 1.61
CA GLY A 40 -1.75 -40.17 2.21
C GLY A 40 -0.92 -39.46 1.15
N GLY A 41 -1.13 -38.16 1.01
CA GLY A 41 -0.02 -37.26 0.69
C GLY A 41 0.77 -37.07 1.98
N THR A 42 1.89 -37.78 2.14
CA THR A 42 2.80 -37.52 3.26
C THR A 42 3.27 -36.08 3.17
N VAL A 43 2.82 -35.23 4.10
CA VAL A 43 3.45 -33.94 4.36
C VAL A 43 4.87 -34.28 4.79
N HIS A 44 5.84 -34.12 3.90
CA HIS A 44 7.24 -34.35 4.22
C HIS A 44 7.71 -33.21 5.13
N GLU A 45 7.50 -33.35 6.43
CA GLU A 45 8.04 -32.43 7.43
C GLU A 45 9.57 -32.45 7.35
N ALA A 46 10.17 -31.26 7.23
CA ALA A 46 11.62 -31.11 7.26
C ALA A 46 12.15 -31.50 8.67
N PRO A 47 13.08 -32.46 8.79
CA PRO A 47 13.55 -32.93 10.09
C PRO A 47 14.23 -31.83 10.90
N PHE A 48 14.08 -31.90 12.22
CA PHE A 48 14.85 -31.07 13.13
C PHE A 48 16.33 -31.45 13.10
N VAL A 49 17.21 -30.45 13.09
CA VAL A 49 18.66 -30.64 13.10
C VAL A 49 19.25 -29.73 14.16
N GLU A 50 19.82 -30.29 15.22
CA GLU A 50 20.49 -29.50 16.25
C GLU A 50 21.67 -28.72 15.64
N GLY A 51 21.70 -27.39 15.84
CA GLY A 51 22.72 -26.52 15.26
C GLY A 51 22.67 -26.46 13.72
N GLY A 52 21.52 -26.74 13.11
CA GLY A 52 21.38 -26.77 11.66
C GLY A 52 19.98 -26.47 11.14
N ALA A 53 19.86 -26.50 9.82
CA ALA A 53 18.60 -26.41 9.10
C ALA A 53 18.41 -27.62 8.19
N SER A 54 17.15 -28.00 7.96
CA SER A 54 16.77 -28.98 6.95
C SER A 54 15.90 -28.35 5.89
N LEU A 55 16.23 -28.62 4.63
CA LEU A 55 15.57 -28.09 3.44
C LEU A 55 15.05 -29.27 2.63
N ILE A 56 13.75 -29.26 2.32
CA ILE A 56 13.11 -30.27 1.48
C ILE A 56 12.83 -29.67 0.12
N LEU A 57 13.51 -30.18 -0.89
CA LEU A 57 13.39 -29.77 -2.29
C LEU A 57 12.18 -30.43 -2.94
N SER A 58 11.63 -29.79 -3.96
CA SER A 58 10.69 -30.46 -4.86
C SER A 58 11.41 -31.56 -5.66
N PRO A 59 10.79 -32.74 -5.86
CA PRO A 59 11.41 -33.84 -6.62
C PRO A 59 11.80 -33.49 -8.07
N ASP A 60 11.19 -32.47 -8.66
CA ASP A 60 11.49 -31.97 -10.01
C ASP A 60 12.63 -30.93 -10.06
N LYS A 61 13.19 -30.54 -8.91
CA LYS A 61 14.27 -29.56 -8.80
C LYS A 61 15.20 -29.89 -7.64
N LEU A 62 16.27 -30.64 -7.92
CA LEU A 62 17.23 -31.10 -6.91
C LEU A 62 18.47 -30.19 -6.74
N ASP A 63 18.65 -29.21 -7.63
CA ASP A 63 19.65 -28.17 -7.42
C ASP A 63 19.07 -27.05 -6.57
N ILE A 64 19.77 -26.67 -5.51
CA ILE A 64 19.38 -25.58 -4.62
C ILE A 64 20.47 -24.53 -4.56
N THR A 65 20.12 -23.27 -4.77
CA THR A 65 21.03 -22.15 -4.52
C THR A 65 20.83 -21.63 -3.11
N VAL A 66 21.90 -21.64 -2.31
CA VAL A 66 21.90 -21.10 -0.96
C VAL A 66 23.06 -20.15 -0.74
N LYS A 67 22.88 -19.21 0.18
CA LYS A 67 23.98 -18.43 0.78
C LYS A 67 23.82 -18.52 2.29
N VAL A 68 24.92 -18.81 2.98
CA VAL A 68 24.91 -19.00 4.43
C VAL A 68 26.06 -18.22 5.06
N THR A 69 25.76 -17.47 6.11
CA THR A 69 26.77 -16.76 6.91
C THR A 69 26.85 -17.42 8.28
N THR A 70 28.06 -17.77 8.73
CA THR A 70 28.35 -18.31 10.05
C THR A 70 29.00 -17.26 10.95
N SER A 71 28.70 -17.33 12.26
CA SER A 71 29.24 -16.37 13.23
C SER A 71 30.75 -16.48 13.45
N ASP A 72 31.34 -17.64 13.15
CA ASP A 72 32.76 -17.94 13.35
C ASP A 72 33.58 -17.95 12.05
N GLY A 73 32.96 -17.63 10.91
CA GLY A 73 33.60 -17.65 9.59
C GLY A 73 33.91 -19.05 9.06
N ASN A 74 33.62 -20.10 9.81
CA ASN A 74 33.90 -21.48 9.40
C ASN A 74 32.91 -21.94 8.32
N PRO A 75 33.32 -22.85 7.42
CA PRO A 75 32.42 -23.48 6.48
C PRO A 75 31.28 -24.25 7.17
N VAL A 76 30.12 -24.25 6.53
CA VAL A 76 28.95 -25.07 6.91
C VAL A 76 29.13 -26.48 6.38
N VAL A 77 28.80 -27.48 7.18
CA VAL A 77 28.76 -28.89 6.75
C VAL A 77 27.45 -29.15 6.02
N ILE A 78 27.53 -29.82 4.88
CA ILE A 78 26.38 -30.19 4.05
C ILE A 78 26.19 -31.71 4.08
N GLU A 79 24.95 -32.15 4.27
CA GLU A 79 24.54 -33.55 4.06
C GLU A 79 23.43 -33.59 3.02
N GLY A 80 23.39 -34.69 2.25
CA GLY A 80 22.39 -34.86 1.18
C GLY A 80 22.80 -34.33 -0.20
N CYS A 81 23.98 -33.73 -0.34
CA CYS A 81 24.50 -33.20 -1.61
C CYS A 81 25.80 -33.88 -2.08
N ASN A 82 26.24 -33.54 -3.29
CA ASN A 82 27.59 -33.84 -3.78
C ASN A 82 28.64 -33.02 -3.03
N GLU A 83 28.32 -31.75 -2.76
CA GLU A 83 29.09 -30.87 -1.89
C GLU A 83 28.98 -31.34 -0.44
N THR A 84 30.11 -31.29 0.27
CA THR A 84 30.18 -31.64 1.70
C THR A 84 30.37 -30.41 2.58
N THR A 85 30.79 -29.27 2.00
CA THR A 85 30.99 -28.01 2.72
C THR A 85 30.61 -26.79 1.88
N LEU A 86 30.19 -25.73 2.56
CA LEU A 86 29.86 -24.42 1.98
C LEU A 86 30.62 -23.33 2.73
N ALA A 87 31.39 -22.52 2.01
CA ALA A 87 32.09 -21.38 2.60
C ALA A 87 31.11 -20.32 3.10
N SER A 88 31.40 -19.76 4.28
CA SER A 88 30.60 -18.67 4.88
C SER A 88 30.57 -17.44 3.98
N GLY A 89 29.39 -16.87 3.76
CA GLY A 89 29.17 -15.67 2.96
C GLY A 89 29.15 -15.90 1.44
N THR A 90 29.30 -17.13 0.98
CA THR A 90 29.32 -17.45 -0.46
C THR A 90 27.97 -18.00 -0.91
N GLU A 91 27.44 -17.49 -2.02
CA GLU A 91 26.29 -18.08 -2.70
C GLU A 91 26.76 -19.29 -3.51
N THR A 92 26.09 -20.42 -3.39
CA THR A 92 26.52 -21.68 -4.01
C THR A 92 25.31 -22.50 -4.42
N VAL A 93 25.43 -23.13 -5.59
CA VAL A 93 24.48 -24.15 -6.04
C VAL A 93 24.93 -25.49 -5.46
N LEU A 94 24.07 -26.12 -4.68
CA LEU A 94 24.27 -27.45 -4.13
C LEU A 94 23.50 -28.46 -4.98
N HIS A 95 24.14 -29.57 -5.33
CA HIS A 95 23.57 -30.62 -6.16
C HIS A 95 23.10 -31.75 -5.24
N ALA A 96 21.81 -31.78 -4.92
CA ALA A 96 21.27 -32.75 -3.98
C ALA A 96 21.18 -34.16 -4.61
N LYS A 97 21.50 -35.18 -3.81
CA LYS A 97 21.39 -36.61 -4.15
C LYS A 97 19.97 -37.14 -3.97
N GLY A 98 19.10 -36.36 -3.36
CA GLY A 98 17.70 -36.63 -3.09
C GLY A 98 17.01 -35.32 -2.69
N THR A 99 15.79 -35.40 -2.15
CA THR A 99 15.01 -34.20 -1.80
C THR A 99 15.44 -33.54 -0.50
N VAL A 100 16.29 -34.17 0.31
CA VAL A 100 16.68 -33.66 1.63
C VAL A 100 18.09 -33.09 1.58
N VAL A 101 18.23 -31.82 1.97
CA VAL A 101 19.50 -31.15 2.19
C VAL A 101 19.57 -30.70 3.64
N ILE A 102 20.69 -30.96 4.30
CA ILE A 102 20.93 -30.54 5.69
C ILE A 102 22.15 -29.63 5.72
N LEU A 103 22.02 -28.52 6.42
CA LEU A 103 23.08 -27.54 6.66
C LEU A 103 23.38 -27.50 8.16
N LYS A 104 24.63 -27.73 8.56
CA LYS A 104 25.06 -27.72 9.98
C LYS A 104 26.19 -26.72 10.20
N GLY A 105 26.07 -25.90 11.24
CA GLY A 105 27.09 -24.92 11.62
C GLY A 105 26.53 -23.80 12.48
N LYS A 106 27.37 -22.85 12.88
CA LYS A 106 26.97 -21.66 13.65
C LYS A 106 26.31 -20.61 12.74
N ILE A 107 25.22 -21.00 12.08
CA ILE A 107 24.55 -20.21 11.05
C ILE A 107 23.81 -19.03 11.71
N ILE A 108 24.09 -17.82 11.21
CA ILE A 108 23.43 -16.57 11.62
C ILE A 108 22.65 -15.92 10.48
N GLU A 109 22.94 -16.27 9.22
CA GLU A 109 22.12 -15.85 8.07
C GLU A 109 21.93 -17.04 7.13
N LEU A 110 20.69 -17.27 6.72
CA LEU A 110 20.33 -18.30 5.74
C LEU A 110 19.49 -17.66 4.63
N TYR A 111 20.02 -17.68 3.42
CA TYR A 111 19.31 -17.31 2.20
C TYR A 111 19.11 -18.57 1.36
N CYS A 112 17.86 -19.01 1.26
CA CYS A 112 17.43 -20.16 0.45
C CYS A 112 16.20 -19.81 -0.41
N GLY A 113 16.09 -18.53 -0.78
CA GLY A 113 15.05 -17.97 -1.63
C GLY A 113 15.50 -16.65 -2.27
N VAL A 114 14.58 -15.92 -2.89
CA VAL A 114 14.89 -14.60 -3.46
C VAL A 114 15.19 -13.59 -2.35
N TYR A 115 16.25 -12.80 -2.52
CA TYR A 115 16.61 -11.70 -1.62
C TYR A 115 17.23 -10.54 -2.40
N LYS A 116 17.28 -9.37 -1.77
CA LYS A 116 17.90 -8.17 -2.35
C LYS A 116 19.38 -8.10 -2.03
N TYR A 117 20.22 -7.95 -3.06
CA TYR A 117 21.67 -7.77 -2.95
C TYR A 117 22.13 -6.62 -3.85
N ASN A 118 22.90 -5.66 -3.30
CA ASN A 118 23.40 -4.48 -4.04
C ASN A 118 22.33 -3.71 -4.84
N GLY A 119 21.11 -3.61 -4.30
CA GLY A 119 20.03 -2.86 -4.94
C GLY A 119 19.16 -3.67 -5.91
N SER A 120 19.56 -4.89 -6.28
CA SER A 120 18.84 -5.76 -7.20
C SER A 120 18.40 -7.06 -6.53
N TYR A 121 17.28 -7.63 -6.96
CA TYR A 121 16.87 -8.97 -6.55
C TYR A 121 17.64 -10.01 -7.36
N ASN A 122 18.04 -11.12 -6.72
CA ASN A 122 18.50 -12.30 -7.45
C ASN A 122 17.30 -13.05 -8.07
N ASN A 123 17.58 -14.09 -8.85
CA ASN A 123 16.57 -14.90 -9.54
C ASN A 123 16.57 -16.36 -9.05
N ILE A 124 16.77 -16.56 -7.74
CA ILE A 124 16.78 -17.90 -7.12
C ILE A 124 15.37 -18.50 -7.19
N GLN A 125 15.26 -19.76 -7.64
CA GLN A 125 14.01 -20.51 -7.69
C GLN A 125 14.23 -21.92 -7.17
N ASN A 126 14.27 -22.08 -5.85
CA ASN A 126 14.63 -23.33 -5.20
C ASN A 126 13.48 -24.34 -5.12
N LYS A 127 12.21 -23.89 -5.23
CA LYS A 127 11.01 -24.73 -5.09
C LYS A 127 11.03 -25.58 -3.81
N LEU A 128 11.48 -25.03 -2.69
CA LEU A 128 11.41 -25.70 -1.39
C LEU A 128 9.96 -25.99 -1.02
N THR A 129 9.68 -27.22 -0.61
CA THR A 129 8.34 -27.65 -0.15
C THR A 129 8.25 -27.64 1.38
N ALA A 130 9.37 -27.81 2.08
CA ALA A 130 9.46 -27.64 3.53
C ALA A 130 10.83 -27.10 3.97
N LEU A 131 10.84 -26.40 5.10
CA LEU A 131 12.03 -25.81 5.71
C LEU A 131 11.91 -25.90 7.23
N ASN A 132 12.95 -26.41 7.89
CA ASN A 132 13.06 -26.42 9.34
C ASN A 132 14.35 -25.70 9.77
N VAL A 133 14.19 -24.64 10.55
CA VAL A 133 15.28 -23.78 11.06
C VAL A 133 15.34 -23.74 12.59
N GLN A 134 14.55 -24.58 13.27
CA GLN A 134 14.40 -24.56 14.73
C GLN A 134 15.70 -24.90 15.48
N GLY A 135 16.69 -25.49 14.80
CA GLY A 135 18.02 -25.72 15.37
C GLY A 135 18.94 -24.49 15.38
N LEU A 136 18.55 -23.38 14.73
CA LEU A 136 19.38 -22.20 14.51
C LEU A 136 19.08 -21.07 15.50
N ASN A 137 19.28 -21.31 16.80
CA ASN A 137 18.95 -20.34 17.86
C ASN A 137 19.62 -18.95 17.72
N ALA A 138 20.74 -18.86 16.99
CA ALA A 138 21.47 -17.61 16.73
C ALA A 138 21.09 -16.94 15.40
N LEU A 139 20.10 -17.46 14.66
CA LEU A 139 19.70 -16.96 13.35
C LEU A 139 19.22 -15.50 13.44
N GLN A 140 19.82 -14.62 12.64
CA GLN A 140 19.52 -13.20 12.57
C GLN A 140 18.78 -12.84 11.29
N VAL A 141 19.08 -13.54 10.19
CA VAL A 141 18.42 -13.34 8.89
C VAL A 141 17.96 -14.69 8.34
N LEU A 142 16.67 -14.77 8.00
CA LEU A 142 16.12 -15.86 7.23
C LEU A 142 15.45 -15.29 5.98
N SER A 143 15.94 -15.70 4.80
CA SER A 143 15.29 -15.42 3.52
C SER A 143 14.96 -16.72 2.81
N CYS A 144 13.67 -17.00 2.68
CA CYS A 144 13.11 -18.18 2.03
C CYS A 144 12.00 -17.82 1.04
N SER A 145 11.99 -16.57 0.54
CA SER A 145 11.00 -16.08 -0.42
C SER A 145 11.04 -16.82 -1.76
N VAL A 146 9.90 -16.88 -2.45
CA VAL A 146 9.73 -17.55 -3.76
C VAL A 146 10.04 -19.05 -3.67
N ASN A 147 9.25 -19.73 -2.84
CA ASN A 147 9.29 -21.18 -2.66
C ASN A 147 7.84 -21.74 -2.63
N GLN A 148 7.65 -22.96 -2.14
CA GLN A 148 6.36 -23.64 -2.05
C GLN A 148 6.04 -24.05 -0.61
N LEU A 149 6.59 -23.31 0.38
CA LEU A 149 6.41 -23.63 1.79
C LEU A 149 4.94 -23.49 2.17
N THR A 150 4.38 -24.53 2.79
CA THR A 150 3.01 -24.53 3.33
C THR A 150 2.96 -24.18 4.82
N ALA A 151 4.08 -24.38 5.52
CA ALA A 151 4.29 -24.02 6.91
C ALA A 151 5.72 -23.52 7.12
N LEU A 152 5.90 -22.64 8.10
CA LEU A 152 7.19 -22.13 8.51
C LEU A 152 7.16 -21.85 10.02
N ASP A 153 7.95 -22.61 10.77
CA ASP A 153 8.11 -22.40 12.21
C ASP A 153 9.37 -21.59 12.50
N VAL A 154 9.17 -20.38 13.02
CA VAL A 154 10.22 -19.44 13.45
C VAL A 154 10.15 -19.15 14.94
N GLN A 155 9.30 -19.85 15.70
CA GLN A 155 9.18 -19.65 17.14
C GLN A 155 10.52 -19.93 17.83
N GLY A 156 10.82 -19.18 18.89
CA GLY A 156 12.07 -19.31 19.63
C GLY A 156 13.32 -18.70 18.98
N LEU A 157 13.25 -18.25 17.72
CA LEU A 157 14.36 -17.58 17.03
C LEU A 157 14.52 -16.12 17.49
N THR A 158 14.74 -15.89 18.79
CA THR A 158 14.72 -14.56 19.41
C THR A 158 15.79 -13.60 18.91
N ALA A 159 16.83 -14.10 18.22
CA ALA A 159 17.85 -13.29 17.58
C ALA A 159 17.45 -12.77 16.18
N LEU A 160 16.34 -13.24 15.62
CA LEU A 160 15.91 -12.95 14.26
C LEU A 160 15.56 -11.47 14.11
N ARG A 161 16.25 -10.80 13.20
CA ARG A 161 16.09 -9.37 12.86
C ARG A 161 15.38 -9.17 11.54
N ARG A 162 15.49 -10.13 10.62
CA ARG A 162 14.88 -10.08 9.30
C ARG A 162 14.33 -11.45 8.93
N LEU A 163 13.05 -11.47 8.60
CA LEU A 163 12.34 -12.62 8.06
C LEU A 163 11.74 -12.23 6.72
N GLU A 164 12.22 -12.86 5.64
CA GLU A 164 11.70 -12.72 4.29
C GLU A 164 11.16 -14.10 3.85
N CYS A 165 9.85 -14.21 3.70
CA CYS A 165 9.15 -15.43 3.30
C CYS A 165 8.03 -15.13 2.29
N ASP A 166 8.19 -14.07 1.48
CA ASP A 166 7.24 -13.70 0.44
C ASP A 166 7.05 -14.81 -0.59
N VAL A 167 5.89 -14.84 -1.23
CA VAL A 167 5.59 -15.74 -2.35
C VAL A 167 5.83 -17.20 -1.95
N ASN A 168 5.04 -17.67 -1.00
CA ASN A 168 4.95 -19.05 -0.54
C ASN A 168 3.47 -19.47 -0.48
N GLN A 169 3.15 -20.55 0.21
CA GLN A 169 1.78 -21.05 0.38
C GLN A 169 1.39 -21.10 1.87
N LEU A 170 2.00 -20.24 2.70
CA LEU A 170 1.78 -20.22 4.14
C LEU A 170 0.33 -19.82 4.44
N THR A 171 -0.35 -20.63 5.25
CA THR A 171 -1.71 -20.34 5.74
C THR A 171 -1.71 -19.70 7.11
N SER A 172 -0.61 -19.83 7.85
CA SER A 172 -0.36 -19.20 9.14
C SER A 172 1.12 -18.88 9.30
N LEU A 173 1.44 -17.86 10.09
CA LEU A 173 2.80 -17.49 10.45
C LEU A 173 2.78 -16.92 11.88
N ASN A 174 3.39 -17.65 12.82
CA ASN A 174 3.51 -17.19 14.20
C ASN A 174 4.84 -16.47 14.41
N VAL A 175 4.79 -15.15 14.55
CA VAL A 175 5.95 -14.28 14.81
C VAL A 175 6.01 -13.79 16.26
N GLN A 176 5.15 -14.29 17.14
CA GLN A 176 5.13 -13.88 18.53
C GLN A 176 6.45 -14.24 19.22
N GLY A 177 6.94 -13.35 20.09
CA GLY A 177 8.22 -13.50 20.80
C GLY A 177 9.47 -13.12 20.00
N LEU A 178 9.35 -12.78 18.71
CA LEU A 178 10.48 -12.30 17.88
C LEU A 178 10.80 -10.82 18.15
N THR A 179 11.10 -10.47 19.40
CA THR A 179 11.23 -9.07 19.85
C THR A 179 12.38 -8.29 19.20
N ALA A 180 13.34 -8.99 18.57
CA ALA A 180 14.43 -8.38 17.81
C ALA A 180 14.08 -8.12 16.33
N LEU A 181 12.91 -8.55 15.86
CA LEU A 181 12.52 -8.49 14.45
C LEU A 181 12.32 -7.03 14.03
N GLN A 182 13.05 -6.64 12.98
CA GLN A 182 13.05 -5.30 12.41
C GLN A 182 12.37 -5.26 11.03
N VAL A 183 12.49 -6.36 10.27
CA VAL A 183 11.93 -6.51 8.93
C VAL A 183 11.14 -7.81 8.86
N LEU A 184 9.87 -7.71 8.49
CA LEU A 184 9.01 -8.85 8.20
C LEU A 184 8.40 -8.69 6.81
N HIS A 185 8.83 -9.53 5.87
CA HIS A 185 8.23 -9.64 4.54
C HIS A 185 7.57 -11.01 4.40
N CYS A 186 6.25 -11.02 4.24
CA CYS A 186 5.43 -12.23 4.17
C CYS A 186 4.34 -12.12 3.10
N SER A 187 4.52 -11.24 2.11
CA SER A 187 3.56 -10.96 1.04
C SER A 187 3.33 -12.18 0.14
N GLY A 188 2.22 -12.23 -0.59
CA GLY A 188 1.96 -13.32 -1.54
C GLY A 188 1.84 -14.70 -0.87
N ASN A 189 1.24 -14.73 0.32
CA ASN A 189 0.91 -15.95 1.06
C ASN A 189 -0.62 -16.08 1.17
N ARG A 190 -1.11 -17.02 2.00
CA ARG A 190 -2.54 -17.25 2.25
C ARG A 190 -2.88 -17.04 3.73
N LEU A 191 -2.23 -16.06 4.36
CA LEU A 191 -2.41 -15.70 5.77
C LEU A 191 -3.76 -15.00 6.00
N THR A 192 -4.67 -15.68 6.69
CA THR A 192 -5.95 -15.07 7.07
C THR A 192 -5.84 -14.15 8.29
N ALA A 193 -4.82 -14.36 9.13
CA ALA A 193 -4.49 -13.54 10.29
C ALA A 193 -2.97 -13.42 10.44
N LEU A 194 -2.53 -12.31 11.02
CA LEU A 194 -1.13 -12.06 11.37
C LEU A 194 -1.08 -11.22 12.66
N ASP A 195 -0.62 -11.83 13.74
CA ASP A 195 -0.42 -11.13 15.01
C ASP A 195 1.01 -10.58 15.10
N VAL A 196 1.13 -9.26 14.95
CA VAL A 196 2.38 -8.50 15.10
C VAL A 196 2.47 -7.75 16.43
N GLN A 197 1.53 -7.97 17.35
CA GLN A 197 1.56 -7.30 18.65
C GLN A 197 2.85 -7.67 19.39
N GLY A 198 3.43 -6.70 20.11
CA GLY A 198 4.68 -6.88 20.85
C GLY A 198 5.97 -6.81 20.01
N LEU A 199 5.90 -6.71 18.67
CA LEU A 199 7.08 -6.53 17.81
C LEU A 199 7.57 -5.07 17.83
N THR A 200 7.99 -4.58 19.00
CA THR A 200 8.32 -3.16 19.23
C THR A 200 9.55 -2.67 18.44
N ALA A 201 10.40 -3.58 17.95
CA ALA A 201 11.55 -3.27 17.11
C ALA A 201 11.23 -3.26 15.61
N LEU A 202 10.02 -3.66 15.21
CA LEU A 202 9.63 -3.79 13.81
C LEU A 202 9.58 -2.42 13.14
N LYS A 203 10.36 -2.26 12.07
CA LYS A 203 10.46 -1.03 11.28
C LYS A 203 9.72 -1.14 9.95
N GLU A 204 9.65 -2.35 9.41
CA GLU A 204 9.15 -2.60 8.07
C GLU A 204 8.30 -3.88 8.05
N LEU A 205 7.05 -3.73 7.63
CA LEU A 205 6.10 -4.84 7.50
C LEU A 205 5.49 -4.86 6.09
N TRP A 206 5.77 -5.94 5.36
CA TRP A 206 5.15 -6.26 4.08
C TRP A 206 4.28 -7.51 4.24
N CYS A 207 2.98 -7.35 4.03
CA CYS A 207 1.98 -8.42 4.07
C CYS A 207 0.96 -8.22 2.94
N VAL A 208 1.46 -7.81 1.77
CA VAL A 208 0.64 -7.58 0.56
C VAL A 208 0.08 -8.89 0.06
N GLU A 209 -1.15 -8.91 -0.47
CA GLU A 209 -1.71 -10.10 -1.13
C GLU A 209 -1.64 -11.36 -0.24
N SER A 210 -2.13 -11.26 0.99
CA SER A 210 -2.07 -12.35 1.98
C SER A 210 -3.43 -12.89 2.39
N SER A 211 -4.54 -12.22 2.03
CA SER A 211 -5.92 -12.53 2.46
C SER A 211 -6.24 -12.20 3.93
N LEU A 212 -5.52 -11.25 4.52
CA LEU A 212 -5.78 -10.78 5.89
C LEU A 212 -7.15 -10.09 5.98
N THR A 213 -7.90 -10.37 7.05
CA THR A 213 -9.21 -9.75 7.34
C THR A 213 -9.13 -8.62 8.37
N GLU A 214 -8.10 -8.65 9.22
CA GLU A 214 -7.77 -7.62 10.20
C GLU A 214 -6.26 -7.52 10.38
N LEU A 215 -5.78 -6.33 10.78
CA LEU A 215 -4.40 -6.13 11.18
C LEU A 215 -4.34 -5.10 12.30
N ASN A 216 -3.75 -5.51 13.42
CA ASN A 216 -3.47 -4.62 14.53
C ASN A 216 -1.95 -4.46 14.68
N ALA A 217 -1.45 -3.25 14.43
CA ALA A 217 -0.04 -2.88 14.52
C ALA A 217 0.24 -1.86 15.63
N GLN A 218 -0.74 -1.56 16.50
CA GLN A 218 -0.66 -0.46 17.48
C GLN A 218 0.59 -0.46 18.38
N SER A 219 1.13 -1.64 18.70
CA SER A 219 2.31 -1.79 19.55
C SER A 219 3.64 -1.72 18.79
N CYS A 220 3.62 -1.65 17.45
CA CYS A 220 4.81 -1.58 16.62
C CYS A 220 5.31 -0.12 16.58
N THR A 221 5.74 0.42 17.73
CA THR A 221 6.07 1.85 17.90
C THR A 221 7.25 2.32 17.06
N ALA A 222 8.13 1.40 16.63
CA ALA A 222 9.25 1.68 15.74
C ALA A 222 8.90 1.55 14.24
N LEU A 223 7.64 1.21 13.89
CA LEU A 223 7.24 0.94 12.52
C LEU A 223 7.35 2.21 11.68
N GLU A 224 8.18 2.17 10.64
CA GLU A 224 8.41 3.28 9.71
C GLU A 224 7.64 3.06 8.40
N GLY A 225 7.42 1.81 7.99
CA GLY A 225 6.69 1.45 6.78
C GLY A 225 5.77 0.25 6.94
N LEU A 226 4.52 0.40 6.49
CA LEU A 226 3.50 -0.65 6.45
C LEU A 226 2.90 -0.79 5.05
N TRP A 227 3.08 -1.97 4.46
CA TRP A 227 2.54 -2.37 3.17
C TRP A 227 1.58 -3.55 3.35
N CYS A 228 0.28 -3.26 3.39
CA CYS A 228 -0.80 -4.23 3.60
C CYS A 228 -1.90 -4.13 2.52
N ARG A 229 -1.56 -3.60 1.34
CA ARG A 229 -2.49 -3.52 0.20
C ARG A 229 -2.90 -4.90 -0.31
N ASP A 230 -3.98 -4.94 -1.08
CA ASP A 230 -4.46 -6.15 -1.76
C ASP A 230 -4.82 -7.26 -0.76
N ASN A 231 -5.52 -6.92 0.32
CA ASN A 231 -6.02 -7.87 1.32
C ASN A 231 -7.56 -7.77 1.42
N GLN A 232 -8.13 -8.36 2.47
CA GLN A 232 -9.56 -8.30 2.78
C GLN A 232 -9.80 -7.53 4.09
N LEU A 233 -8.91 -6.57 4.41
CA LEU A 233 -8.94 -5.88 5.70
C LEU A 233 -10.24 -5.10 5.86
N THR A 234 -11.00 -5.45 6.90
CA THR A 234 -12.17 -4.70 7.36
C THR A 234 -11.80 -3.74 8.49
N SER A 235 -10.72 -4.03 9.21
CA SER A 235 -10.15 -3.20 10.28
C SER A 235 -8.62 -3.14 10.16
N LEU A 236 -8.08 -1.94 10.38
CA LEU A 236 -6.65 -1.68 10.46
C LEU A 236 -6.38 -0.72 11.62
N ASN A 237 -5.68 -1.19 12.64
CA ASN A 237 -5.27 -0.36 13.78
C ASN A 237 -3.77 -0.05 13.71
N VAL A 238 -3.45 1.22 13.45
CA VAL A 238 -2.08 1.77 13.42
C VAL A 238 -1.86 2.83 14.50
N GLN A 239 -2.79 2.96 15.45
CA GLN A 239 -2.69 3.94 16.52
C GLN A 239 -1.49 3.60 17.40
N GLY A 240 -0.55 4.53 17.60
CA GLY A 240 0.70 4.28 18.33
C GLY A 240 1.93 4.04 17.45
N CYS A 241 1.76 3.84 16.14
CA CYS A 241 2.87 3.80 15.18
C CYS A 241 3.39 5.23 14.87
N THR A 242 3.83 5.99 15.89
CA THR A 242 4.19 7.41 15.73
C THR A 242 5.40 7.67 14.83
N SER A 243 6.20 6.63 14.56
CA SER A 243 7.34 6.67 13.64
C SER A 243 6.95 6.39 12.18
N LEU A 244 5.68 6.08 11.90
CA LEU A 244 5.22 5.63 10.59
C LEU A 244 5.32 6.74 9.56
N LYS A 245 6.14 6.52 8.52
CA LYS A 245 6.35 7.43 7.39
C LYS A 245 5.54 7.02 6.17
N THR A 246 5.36 5.72 5.97
CA THR A 246 4.66 5.17 4.80
C THR A 246 3.56 4.19 5.23
N LEU A 247 2.33 4.45 4.77
CA LEU A 247 1.19 3.55 4.96
C LEU A 247 0.49 3.27 3.62
N TRP A 248 0.63 2.05 3.12
CA TRP A 248 -0.06 1.58 1.92
C TRP A 248 -1.06 0.48 2.30
N CYS A 249 -2.34 0.85 2.37
CA CYS A 249 -3.46 0.01 2.75
C CYS A 249 -4.58 0.00 1.69
N GLY A 250 -4.26 0.37 0.45
CA GLY A 250 -5.23 0.37 -0.66
C GLY A 250 -5.71 -1.03 -1.06
N ASN A 251 -6.79 -1.13 -1.84
CA ASN A 251 -7.42 -2.40 -2.23
C ASN A 251 -7.74 -3.28 -1.01
N ASN A 252 -8.60 -2.75 -0.13
CA ASN A 252 -9.08 -3.44 1.06
C ASN A 252 -10.59 -3.14 1.25
N GLN A 253 -11.16 -3.53 2.39
CA GLN A 253 -12.57 -3.34 2.72
C GLN A 253 -12.76 -2.40 3.92
N LEU A 254 -11.81 -1.49 4.15
CA LEU A 254 -11.84 -0.58 5.31
C LEU A 254 -13.01 0.39 5.18
N THR A 255 -13.84 0.46 6.23
CA THR A 255 -14.94 1.43 6.35
C THR A 255 -14.51 2.68 7.13
N GLU A 256 -13.50 2.52 7.98
CA GLU A 256 -12.83 3.59 8.71
C GLU A 256 -11.31 3.42 8.63
N LEU A 257 -10.60 4.54 8.73
CA LEU A 257 -9.15 4.56 8.85
C LEU A 257 -8.74 5.74 9.74
N ASN A 258 -8.27 5.42 10.94
CA ASN A 258 -7.76 6.41 11.87
C ASN A 258 -6.24 6.58 11.71
N VAL A 259 -5.84 7.73 11.17
CA VAL A 259 -4.43 8.15 11.03
C VAL A 259 -4.09 9.34 11.95
N HIS A 260 -4.98 9.70 12.86
CA HIS A 260 -4.74 10.79 13.80
C HIS A 260 -3.50 10.51 14.65
N GLY A 261 -2.66 11.53 14.86
CA GLY A 261 -1.43 11.43 15.65
C GLY A 261 -0.23 10.83 14.91
N LEU A 262 -0.38 10.38 13.66
CA LEU A 262 0.73 9.89 12.84
C LEU A 262 1.52 11.06 12.20
N THR A 263 2.05 11.96 13.02
CA THR A 263 2.64 13.24 12.56
C THR A 263 3.89 13.07 11.70
N ALA A 264 4.53 11.90 11.73
CA ALA A 264 5.66 11.55 10.85
C ALA A 264 5.23 11.00 9.48
N LEU A 265 3.92 10.82 9.23
CA LEU A 265 3.42 10.20 8.01
C LEU A 265 3.68 11.09 6.79
N GLU A 266 4.50 10.59 5.86
CA GLU A 266 4.88 11.28 4.63
C GLU A 266 4.06 10.81 3.42
N ALA A 267 3.65 9.54 3.41
CA ALA A 267 2.89 8.95 2.30
C ALA A 267 1.75 8.06 2.79
N LEU A 268 0.52 8.41 2.37
CA LEU A 268 -0.69 7.63 2.63
C LEU A 268 -1.34 7.19 1.32
N ARG A 269 -1.45 5.86 1.13
CA ARG A 269 -2.22 5.24 0.03
C ARG A 269 -3.32 4.38 0.63
N CYS A 270 -4.55 4.88 0.59
CA CYS A 270 -5.75 4.21 1.10
C CYS A 270 -6.84 4.05 0.03
N TYR A 271 -6.44 4.09 -1.25
CA TYR A 271 -7.34 3.97 -2.40
C TYR A 271 -8.08 2.63 -2.45
N TYR A 272 -9.21 2.58 -3.14
CA TYR A 272 -10.05 1.39 -3.30
C TYR A 272 -10.37 0.67 -1.95
N ASN A 273 -10.85 1.47 -1.00
CA ASN A 273 -11.51 1.05 0.23
C ASN A 273 -12.99 1.49 0.23
N GLN A 274 -13.68 1.32 1.36
CA GLN A 274 -15.08 1.71 1.59
C GLN A 274 -15.17 2.89 2.57
N LEU A 275 -14.16 3.76 2.58
CA LEU A 275 -14.10 4.93 3.46
C LEU A 275 -15.15 5.96 3.07
N THR A 276 -15.96 6.38 4.04
CA THR A 276 -16.93 7.48 3.89
C THR A 276 -16.40 8.82 4.41
N ALA A 277 -15.42 8.77 5.30
CA ALA A 277 -14.68 9.92 5.82
C ALA A 277 -13.19 9.58 5.98
N LEU A 278 -12.35 10.61 5.85
CA LEU A 278 -10.92 10.51 6.12
C LEU A 278 -10.43 11.83 6.73
N ASN A 279 -9.91 11.77 7.95
CA ASN A 279 -9.31 12.92 8.61
C ASN A 279 -7.78 12.89 8.46
N VAL A 280 -7.24 13.86 7.74
CA VAL A 280 -5.78 14.05 7.55
C VAL A 280 -5.25 15.31 8.22
N GLN A 281 -6.09 16.01 9.00
CA GLN A 281 -5.66 17.22 9.68
C GLN A 281 -4.57 16.91 10.70
N GLY A 282 -3.57 17.78 10.78
CA GLY A 282 -2.41 17.61 11.66
C GLY A 282 -1.31 16.69 11.09
N LEU A 283 -1.49 16.08 9.93
CA LEU A 283 -0.45 15.33 9.22
C LEU A 283 0.50 16.29 8.47
N THR A 284 1.24 17.10 9.22
CA THR A 284 2.06 18.19 8.66
C THR A 284 3.25 17.71 7.83
N ALA A 285 3.69 16.46 8.01
CA ALA A 285 4.74 15.83 7.20
C ALA A 285 4.21 15.18 5.91
N LEU A 286 2.89 15.12 5.71
CA LEU A 286 2.28 14.40 4.60
C LEU A 286 2.63 15.06 3.27
N GLN A 287 3.31 14.32 2.40
CA GLN A 287 3.76 14.76 1.08
C GLN A 287 2.91 14.16 -0.05
N TYR A 288 2.39 12.95 0.15
CA TYR A 288 1.61 12.23 -0.83
C TYR A 288 0.36 11.61 -0.20
N LEU A 289 -0.80 11.94 -0.76
CA LEU A 289 -2.09 11.36 -0.37
C LEU A 289 -2.82 10.81 -1.60
N ASP A 290 -3.04 9.50 -1.63
CA ASP A 290 -3.98 8.85 -2.54
C ASP A 290 -5.12 8.22 -1.74
N CYS A 291 -6.30 8.81 -1.90
CA CYS A 291 -7.55 8.42 -1.27
C CYS A 291 -8.66 8.26 -2.32
N ARG A 292 -8.30 7.90 -3.56
CA ARG A 292 -9.29 7.52 -4.59
C ARG A 292 -10.16 6.39 -4.09
N ASN A 293 -11.40 6.69 -3.79
CA ASN A 293 -12.40 5.76 -3.27
C ASN A 293 -13.72 6.03 -3.98
N LYS A 294 -14.75 5.25 -3.68
CA LYS A 294 -16.08 5.44 -4.28
C LYS A 294 -17.04 6.28 -3.43
N GLN A 295 -16.66 6.66 -2.22
CA GLN A 295 -17.64 7.03 -1.17
C GLN A 295 -17.27 8.22 -0.28
N LEU A 296 -16.08 8.84 -0.40
CA LEU A 296 -15.78 10.04 0.41
C LEU A 296 -16.69 11.20 -0.01
N THR A 297 -17.35 11.85 0.95
CA THR A 297 -18.28 12.98 0.69
C THR A 297 -17.65 14.35 0.96
N ALA A 298 -16.59 14.39 1.76
CA ALA A 298 -15.81 15.58 2.07
C ALA A 298 -14.35 15.21 2.34
N LEU A 299 -13.43 16.11 2.00
CA LEU A 299 -12.03 15.99 2.36
C LEU A 299 -11.47 17.34 2.79
N ASN A 300 -10.92 17.39 4.00
CA ASN A 300 -10.24 18.56 4.53
C ASN A 300 -8.75 18.25 4.69
N ALA A 301 -7.93 18.76 3.77
CA ALA A 301 -6.48 18.68 3.79
C ALA A 301 -5.85 20.03 4.16
N GLN A 302 -6.61 20.93 4.78
CA GLN A 302 -6.13 22.24 5.15
C GLN A 302 -4.86 22.14 6.02
N ASP A 303 -3.90 23.01 5.73
CA ASP A 303 -2.63 23.12 6.47
C ASP A 303 -1.74 21.86 6.42
N CYS A 304 -2.01 20.91 5.51
CA CYS A 304 -1.03 19.91 5.09
C CYS A 304 0.08 20.59 4.25
N THR A 305 0.88 21.44 4.89
CA THR A 305 1.83 22.37 4.22
C THR A 305 2.93 21.65 3.43
N ALA A 306 3.27 20.41 3.77
CA ALA A 306 4.22 19.58 3.04
C ALA A 306 3.61 18.82 1.85
N LEU A 307 2.28 18.85 1.68
CA LEU A 307 1.57 18.05 0.67
C LEU A 307 1.97 18.49 -0.72
N LYS A 308 2.52 17.56 -1.52
CA LYS A 308 2.99 17.78 -2.88
C LYS A 308 2.02 17.21 -3.90
N GLU A 309 1.41 16.07 -3.60
CA GLU A 309 0.48 15.38 -4.49
C GLU A 309 -0.76 14.91 -3.73
N LEU A 310 -1.93 15.29 -4.24
CA LEU A 310 -3.23 14.87 -3.74
C LEU A 310 -4.04 14.23 -4.86
N GLU A 311 -4.33 12.94 -4.69
CA GLU A 311 -5.20 12.15 -5.53
C GLU A 311 -6.46 11.77 -4.74
N CYS A 312 -7.58 12.40 -5.07
CA CYS A 312 -8.90 12.17 -4.46
C CYS A 312 -10.00 12.00 -5.52
N ALA A 313 -9.60 11.70 -6.76
CA ALA A 313 -10.50 11.50 -7.87
C ALA A 313 -11.42 10.28 -7.69
N GLY A 314 -12.61 10.31 -8.30
CA GLY A 314 -13.54 9.18 -8.33
C GLY A 314 -14.40 9.01 -7.06
N ASN A 315 -14.41 10.00 -6.18
CA ASN A 315 -15.17 10.02 -4.93
C ASN A 315 -16.56 10.68 -5.10
N GLN A 316 -17.24 10.98 -4.00
CA GLN A 316 -18.50 11.73 -3.95
C GLN A 316 -18.30 13.10 -3.28
N LEU A 317 -17.12 13.71 -3.43
CA LEU A 317 -16.78 14.93 -2.72
C LEU A 317 -17.70 16.07 -3.14
N THR A 318 -18.42 16.61 -2.16
CA THR A 318 -19.19 17.86 -2.27
C THR A 318 -18.35 19.05 -1.83
N THR A 319 -17.38 18.82 -0.95
CA THR A 319 -16.43 19.81 -0.46
C THR A 319 -15.00 19.25 -0.48
N LEU A 320 -14.07 20.09 -0.89
CA LEU A 320 -12.63 19.82 -0.86
C LEU A 320 -11.91 21.07 -0.38
N ASN A 321 -11.28 21.00 0.79
CA ASN A 321 -10.48 22.08 1.34
C ASN A 321 -9.00 21.75 1.23
N VAL A 322 -8.27 22.54 0.43
CA VAL A 322 -6.81 22.45 0.23
C VAL A 322 -6.11 23.76 0.60
N GLN A 323 -6.77 24.64 1.35
CA GLN A 323 -6.19 25.92 1.77
C GLN A 323 -4.97 25.67 2.67
N GLY A 324 -3.91 26.45 2.49
CA GLY A 324 -2.65 26.27 3.22
C GLY A 324 -1.73 25.16 2.68
N CYS A 325 -2.15 24.38 1.68
CA CYS A 325 -1.30 23.40 0.98
C CYS A 325 -0.29 24.08 0.02
N THR A 326 0.59 24.93 0.55
CA THR A 326 1.50 25.78 -0.23
C THR A 326 2.53 25.01 -1.06
N SER A 327 2.84 23.76 -0.70
CA SER A 327 3.73 22.87 -1.45
C SER A 327 3.03 22.04 -2.54
N LEU A 328 1.71 22.15 -2.69
CA LEU A 328 0.92 21.27 -3.56
C LEU A 328 1.26 21.51 -5.03
N LYS A 329 1.78 20.48 -5.70
CA LYS A 329 2.20 20.50 -7.11
C LYS A 329 1.18 19.83 -8.03
N LYS A 330 0.51 18.79 -7.56
CA LYS A 330 -0.48 18.04 -8.33
C LYS A 330 -1.75 17.82 -7.53
N LEU A 331 -2.87 18.23 -8.10
CA LEU A 331 -4.20 18.00 -7.56
C LEU A 331 -5.06 17.26 -8.58
N TRP A 332 -5.40 16.02 -8.26
CA TRP A 332 -6.30 15.17 -9.03
C TRP A 332 -7.57 14.94 -8.23
N CYS A 333 -8.60 15.75 -8.53
CA CYS A 333 -9.87 15.79 -7.82
C CYS A 333 -11.08 15.61 -8.75
N GLY A 334 -10.86 15.17 -9.99
CA GLY A 334 -11.93 14.92 -10.95
C GLY A 334 -12.85 13.75 -10.56
N TYR A 335 -13.98 13.60 -11.26
CA TYR A 335 -15.01 12.60 -10.96
C TYR A 335 -15.50 12.72 -9.51
N ASN A 336 -16.03 13.89 -9.16
CA ASN A 336 -16.58 14.23 -7.85
C ASN A 336 -17.88 15.03 -8.02
N GLN A 337 -18.46 15.54 -6.92
CA GLN A 337 -19.69 16.34 -6.92
C GLN A 337 -19.44 17.80 -6.51
N LEU A 338 -18.22 18.30 -6.74
CA LEU A 338 -17.80 19.65 -6.34
C LEU A 338 -18.57 20.70 -7.13
N THR A 339 -19.24 21.62 -6.44
CA THR A 339 -19.85 22.83 -7.03
C THR A 339 -18.89 24.02 -7.01
N GLU A 340 -17.94 23.99 -6.08
CA GLU A 340 -16.87 24.98 -5.94
C GLU A 340 -15.54 24.29 -5.67
N LEU A 341 -14.45 24.94 -6.07
CA LEU A 341 -13.10 24.48 -5.80
C LEU A 341 -12.20 25.70 -5.54
N ASN A 342 -11.81 25.89 -4.28
CA ASN A 342 -10.89 26.95 -3.90
C ASN A 342 -9.45 26.42 -3.84
N VAL A 343 -8.67 26.76 -4.86
CA VAL A 343 -7.23 26.46 -4.98
C VAL A 343 -6.35 27.69 -4.74
N GLN A 344 -6.93 28.80 -4.28
CA GLN A 344 -6.16 30.01 -3.99
C GLN A 344 -5.12 29.74 -2.89
N GLY A 345 -3.93 30.31 -3.03
CA GLY A 345 -2.80 30.06 -2.14
C GLY A 345 -1.94 28.83 -2.47
N CYS A 346 -2.41 27.91 -3.33
CA CYS A 346 -1.63 26.77 -3.82
C CYS A 346 -0.65 27.20 -4.94
N THR A 347 0.24 28.16 -4.67
CA THR A 347 1.09 28.82 -5.68
C THR A 347 2.08 27.87 -6.38
N ALA A 348 2.43 26.75 -5.74
CA ALA A 348 3.26 25.70 -6.30
C ALA A 348 2.52 24.74 -7.26
N LEU A 349 1.21 24.91 -7.46
CA LEU A 349 0.38 23.98 -8.22
C LEU A 349 0.76 24.00 -9.70
N GLN A 350 1.22 22.86 -10.19
CA GLN A 350 1.66 22.66 -11.58
C GLN A 350 0.59 21.94 -12.41
N GLN A 351 -0.16 21.03 -11.79
CA GLN A 351 -1.22 20.27 -12.46
C GLN A 351 -2.50 20.27 -11.64
N LEU A 352 -3.60 20.68 -12.27
CA LEU A 352 -4.95 20.64 -11.71
C LEU A 352 -5.87 19.85 -12.64
N LEU A 353 -6.27 18.65 -12.22
CA LEU A 353 -7.30 17.87 -12.93
C LEU A 353 -8.56 17.81 -12.06
N CYS A 354 -9.56 18.59 -12.44
CA CYS A 354 -10.84 18.77 -11.74
C CYS A 354 -12.03 18.49 -12.67
N SER A 355 -11.84 17.62 -13.67
CA SER A 355 -12.85 17.25 -14.64
C SER A 355 -13.99 16.44 -14.03
N ASN A 356 -15.14 16.34 -14.70
CA ASN A 356 -16.30 15.55 -14.27
C ASN A 356 -16.72 15.90 -12.83
N SER A 357 -17.00 17.18 -12.59
CA SER A 357 -17.58 17.68 -11.34
C SER A 357 -18.79 18.56 -11.68
N GLN A 358 -19.18 19.49 -10.81
CA GLN A 358 -20.33 20.38 -11.02
C GLN A 358 -19.92 21.86 -10.91
N LEU A 359 -18.64 22.17 -11.22
CA LEU A 359 -18.07 23.51 -11.05
C LEU A 359 -18.73 24.50 -12.00
N THR A 360 -19.21 25.62 -11.46
CA THR A 360 -19.72 26.75 -12.26
C THR A 360 -18.70 27.88 -12.41
N VAL A 361 -17.68 27.90 -11.55
CA VAL A 361 -16.57 28.84 -11.56
C VAL A 361 -15.29 28.09 -11.22
N LEU A 362 -14.18 28.48 -11.84
CA LEU A 362 -12.85 27.97 -11.50
C LEU A 362 -11.85 29.14 -11.48
N ASN A 363 -11.45 29.56 -10.29
CA ASN A 363 -10.50 30.65 -10.11
C ASN A 363 -9.06 30.12 -10.02
N VAL A 364 -8.26 30.36 -11.06
CA VAL A 364 -6.84 29.98 -11.15
C VAL A 364 -5.89 31.17 -10.98
N HIS A 365 -6.42 32.34 -10.62
CA HIS A 365 -5.61 33.52 -10.36
C HIS A 365 -4.54 33.22 -9.31
N GLY A 366 -3.32 33.72 -9.52
CA GLY A 366 -2.19 33.54 -8.60
C GLY A 366 -1.54 32.14 -8.64
N LEU A 367 -2.02 31.19 -9.44
CA LEU A 367 -1.39 29.88 -9.63
C LEU A 367 -0.21 29.97 -10.60
N THR A 368 0.84 30.69 -10.20
CA THR A 368 1.96 31.08 -11.06
C THR A 368 2.76 29.91 -11.62
N ALA A 369 2.69 28.72 -11.00
CA ALA A 369 3.36 27.49 -11.46
C ALA A 369 2.50 26.59 -12.37
N LEU A 370 1.22 26.89 -12.61
CA LEU A 370 0.27 26.00 -13.30
C LEU A 370 0.65 25.75 -14.76
N LYS A 371 0.83 24.48 -15.16
CA LYS A 371 1.17 24.09 -16.54
C LYS A 371 0.15 23.13 -17.15
N GLY A 372 -0.57 22.37 -16.33
CA GLY A 372 -1.60 21.44 -16.79
C GLY A 372 -2.93 21.73 -16.11
N LEU A 373 -3.97 21.92 -16.90
CA LEU A 373 -5.34 22.04 -16.42
C LEU A 373 -6.26 21.09 -17.19
N ALA A 374 -7.11 20.33 -16.50
CA ALA A 374 -8.23 19.64 -17.12
C ALA A 374 -9.50 19.91 -16.32
N CYS A 375 -10.49 20.51 -16.97
CA CYS A 375 -11.75 20.93 -16.36
C CYS A 375 -13.00 20.55 -17.19
N TYR A 376 -12.86 19.70 -18.21
CA TYR A 376 -14.00 19.15 -18.97
C TYR A 376 -15.00 18.41 -18.07
N GLY A 377 -16.26 18.30 -18.51
CA GLY A 377 -17.33 17.68 -17.73
C GLY A 377 -17.70 18.49 -16.48
N ASN A 378 -17.76 19.82 -16.58
CA ASN A 378 -18.23 20.70 -15.52
C ASN A 378 -19.44 21.52 -16.00
N ARG A 379 -19.71 22.69 -15.40
CA ARG A 379 -20.79 23.62 -15.76
C ARG A 379 -20.26 25.05 -15.94
N LEU A 380 -19.05 25.19 -16.47
CA LEU A 380 -18.39 26.48 -16.69
C LEU A 380 -19.03 27.18 -17.90
N ASN A 381 -19.68 28.32 -17.68
CA ASN A 381 -20.28 29.11 -18.75
C ASN A 381 -19.25 30.02 -19.47
N ALA A 382 -19.69 30.78 -20.47
CA ALA A 382 -18.85 31.70 -21.23
C ALA A 382 -18.06 32.69 -20.33
N ASP A 383 -18.72 33.31 -19.34
CA ASP A 383 -18.07 34.26 -18.43
C ASP A 383 -17.02 33.59 -17.55
N ALA A 384 -17.30 32.39 -17.05
CA ALA A 384 -16.38 31.60 -16.25
C ALA A 384 -15.12 31.22 -17.06
N PHE A 385 -15.28 30.82 -18.32
CA PHE A 385 -14.14 30.54 -19.20
C PHE A 385 -13.36 31.80 -19.56
N LYS A 386 -14.04 32.92 -19.85
CA LYS A 386 -13.38 34.20 -20.10
C LYS A 386 -12.48 34.56 -18.92
N LYS A 387 -13.01 34.49 -17.69
CA LYS A 387 -12.24 34.75 -16.48
C LYS A 387 -11.09 33.75 -16.29
N LEU A 388 -11.33 32.47 -16.54
CA LEU A 388 -10.31 31.43 -16.49
C LEU A 388 -9.14 31.76 -17.42
N PHE A 389 -9.41 32.11 -18.68
CA PHE A 389 -8.39 32.48 -19.66
C PHE A 389 -7.65 33.76 -19.28
N ASP A 390 -8.36 34.75 -18.75
CA ASP A 390 -7.78 35.99 -18.21
C ASP A 390 -6.86 35.72 -16.99
N ASP A 391 -7.13 34.68 -16.21
CA ASP A 391 -6.35 34.30 -15.03
C ASP A 391 -5.21 33.31 -15.30
N LEU A 392 -5.21 32.63 -16.45
CA LEU A 392 -4.11 31.72 -16.79
C LEU A 392 -2.78 32.47 -16.76
N PRO A 393 -1.72 31.90 -16.17
CA PRO A 393 -0.42 32.55 -16.09
C PRO A 393 0.28 32.53 -17.45
N GLN A 394 1.14 33.52 -17.72
CA GLN A 394 1.94 33.55 -18.95
C GLN A 394 2.98 32.43 -18.97
N ARG A 395 3.16 31.77 -20.13
CA ARG A 395 4.09 30.66 -20.34
C ARG A 395 5.00 30.91 -21.54
N GLN A 396 6.05 30.10 -21.64
CA GLN A 396 6.87 29.97 -22.84
C GLN A 396 6.49 28.69 -23.59
N ASP A 397 6.79 28.61 -24.89
CA ASP A 397 6.49 27.42 -25.69
C ASP A 397 7.16 26.15 -25.12
N SER A 398 8.34 26.28 -24.50
CA SER A 398 9.08 25.21 -23.83
C SER A 398 8.42 24.72 -22.52
N ASP A 399 7.45 25.45 -21.96
CA ASP A 399 6.71 24.99 -20.78
C ASP A 399 5.68 23.91 -21.11
N GLU A 400 5.33 23.75 -22.39
CA GLU A 400 4.32 22.81 -22.88
C GLU A 400 2.98 22.90 -22.14
N ALA A 401 2.58 24.13 -21.78
CA ALA A 401 1.38 24.36 -20.99
C ALA A 401 0.10 23.99 -21.76
N LYS A 402 -0.81 23.26 -21.11
CA LYS A 402 -2.01 22.70 -21.74
C LYS A 402 -3.26 22.75 -20.89
N CYS A 403 -4.39 23.03 -21.54
CA CYS A 403 -5.72 22.95 -20.98
C CYS A 403 -6.57 21.92 -21.73
N VAL A 404 -7.34 21.10 -21.00
CA VAL A 404 -8.41 20.26 -21.57
C VAL A 404 -9.75 20.78 -21.07
N LEU A 405 -10.47 21.48 -21.94
CA LEU A 405 -11.56 22.39 -21.55
C LEU A 405 -12.94 21.72 -21.53
N TYR A 406 -13.23 20.90 -22.54
CA TYR A 406 -14.49 20.18 -22.68
C TYR A 406 -14.30 18.83 -23.37
N THR A 407 -15.35 18.02 -23.42
CA THR A 407 -15.39 16.73 -24.13
C THR A 407 -16.60 16.62 -25.05
N GLU A 408 -16.42 15.89 -26.16
CA GLU A 408 -17.50 15.49 -27.07
C GLU A 408 -17.71 13.97 -27.02
N GLU A 409 -17.23 13.31 -25.96
CA GLU A 409 -17.32 11.86 -25.81
C GLU A 409 -18.79 11.42 -25.63
N PRO A 410 -19.32 10.56 -26.53
CA PRO A 410 -20.67 10.03 -26.41
C PRO A 410 -20.93 9.39 -25.05
N GLY A 411 -22.06 9.73 -24.42
CA GLY A 411 -22.45 9.19 -23.11
C GLY A 411 -21.84 9.93 -21.91
N VAL A 412 -20.94 10.90 -22.14
CA VAL A 412 -20.49 11.83 -21.09
C VAL A 412 -21.31 13.12 -21.17
N THR A 413 -21.88 13.55 -20.06
CA THR A 413 -22.55 14.86 -20.00
C THR A 413 -21.49 15.95 -19.92
N GLU A 414 -21.43 16.81 -20.92
CA GLU A 414 -20.63 18.02 -20.91
C GLU A 414 -21.53 19.23 -20.69
N GLY A 415 -21.34 19.93 -19.57
CA GLY A 415 -22.09 21.15 -19.22
C GLY A 415 -21.27 22.43 -19.40
N ASN A 416 -19.99 22.32 -19.76
CA ASN A 416 -19.16 23.46 -20.08
C ASN A 416 -19.60 24.11 -21.40
N HIS A 417 -19.36 25.42 -21.50
CA HIS A 417 -19.40 26.13 -22.79
C HIS A 417 -18.34 25.56 -23.74
N THR A 418 -18.71 25.29 -24.99
CA THR A 418 -17.86 24.60 -25.97
C THR A 418 -17.50 25.45 -27.19
N ASP A 419 -18.20 26.55 -27.45
CA ASP A 419 -17.93 27.46 -28.58
C ASP A 419 -17.16 28.70 -28.15
N PHE A 420 -15.83 28.67 -28.23
CA PHE A 420 -14.97 29.80 -27.84
C PHE A 420 -14.85 30.90 -28.91
N SER A 421 -15.67 30.88 -29.98
CA SER A 421 -15.68 31.93 -31.01
C SER A 421 -16.64 33.09 -30.71
N THR A 422 -17.56 32.90 -29.75
CA THR A 422 -18.56 33.88 -29.33
C THR A 422 -18.90 33.69 -27.84
N PRO A 423 -19.18 34.76 -27.08
CA PRO A 423 -19.14 36.18 -27.45
C PRO A 423 -17.72 36.70 -27.75
N SER A 424 -17.62 37.88 -28.34
CA SER A 424 -16.34 38.41 -28.88
C SER A 424 -15.27 38.64 -27.82
N ASP A 425 -15.67 38.94 -26.58
CA ASP A 425 -14.78 39.10 -25.43
C ASP A 425 -14.25 37.76 -24.91
N LEU A 426 -15.07 36.70 -24.90
CA LEU A 426 -14.60 35.33 -24.66
C LEU A 426 -13.60 34.90 -25.74
N ALA A 427 -13.92 35.15 -27.01
CA ALA A 427 -13.04 34.80 -28.13
C ALA A 427 -11.69 35.54 -28.05
N ALA A 428 -11.70 36.81 -27.65
CA ALA A 428 -10.48 37.59 -27.42
C ALA A 428 -9.65 36.99 -26.27
N ALA A 429 -10.27 36.63 -25.14
CA ALA A 429 -9.59 36.03 -23.99
C ALA A 429 -9.00 34.64 -24.34
N PHE A 430 -9.75 33.80 -25.05
CA PHE A 430 -9.29 32.50 -25.53
C PHE A 430 -8.08 32.62 -26.46
N ASN A 431 -8.15 33.51 -27.45
CA ASN A 431 -7.04 33.77 -28.38
C ASN A 431 -5.82 34.37 -27.67
N ASN A 432 -6.01 35.25 -26.68
CA ASN A 432 -4.92 35.77 -25.86
C ASN A 432 -4.23 34.64 -25.07
N ALA A 433 -5.01 33.77 -24.45
CA ALA A 433 -4.47 32.62 -23.71
C ALA A 433 -3.62 31.70 -24.61
N LYS A 434 -4.06 31.46 -25.86
CA LYS A 434 -3.30 30.70 -26.85
C LYS A 434 -2.03 31.41 -27.32
N THR A 435 -2.17 32.64 -27.80
CA THR A 435 -1.12 33.32 -28.58
C THR A 435 -0.13 34.12 -27.73
N VAL A 436 -0.61 34.77 -26.66
CA VAL A 436 0.16 35.63 -25.77
C VAL A 436 0.63 34.84 -24.55
N LYS A 437 -0.26 34.07 -23.93
CA LYS A 437 0.06 33.29 -22.73
C LYS A 437 0.63 31.90 -23.04
N LYS A 438 0.67 31.49 -24.31
CA LYS A 438 1.27 30.23 -24.80
C LYS A 438 0.65 28.94 -24.23
N TRP A 439 -0.67 28.94 -24.03
CA TRP A 439 -1.41 27.74 -23.63
C TRP A 439 -1.96 27.00 -24.84
N LYS A 440 -1.69 25.70 -24.92
CA LYS A 440 -2.35 24.81 -25.88
C LYS A 440 -3.71 24.41 -25.34
N MET A 441 -4.76 24.61 -26.13
CA MET A 441 -6.15 24.38 -25.72
C MET A 441 -6.67 23.14 -26.41
N TYR A 442 -7.22 22.21 -25.64
CA TYR A 442 -7.67 20.92 -26.14
C TYR A 442 -9.12 20.64 -25.74
N LYS A 443 -9.81 19.86 -26.59
CA LYS A 443 -10.97 19.06 -26.21
C LYS A 443 -10.60 17.59 -26.06
N ARG A 444 -11.25 16.88 -25.15
CA ARG A 444 -11.02 15.45 -24.91
C ARG A 444 -11.76 14.59 -25.95
N LYS A 445 -11.05 13.60 -26.52
CA LYS A 445 -11.59 12.54 -27.41
C LYS A 445 -11.67 11.20 -26.69
N MET A 446 -12.54 10.30 -27.17
CA MET A 446 -12.78 8.96 -26.62
C MET A 446 -11.52 8.09 -26.61
N ASN A 447 -10.70 8.15 -27.67
CA ASN A 447 -9.50 7.33 -27.84
C ASN A 447 -8.38 8.16 -28.47
N GLY A 448 -7.49 8.74 -27.66
CA GLY A 448 -6.29 9.44 -28.14
C GLY A 448 -5.89 10.65 -27.30
N PRO A 449 -4.73 11.26 -27.59
CA PRO A 449 -4.40 12.57 -27.05
C PRO A 449 -5.48 13.55 -27.55
N GLY A 450 -5.97 14.43 -26.68
CA GLY A 450 -7.04 15.39 -27.01
C GLY A 450 -6.77 16.16 -28.31
N GLU A 451 -7.83 16.69 -28.92
CA GLU A 451 -7.72 17.51 -30.14
C GLU A 451 -7.52 18.98 -29.79
N GLU A 452 -6.51 19.59 -30.38
CA GLU A 452 -6.22 21.01 -30.19
C GLU A 452 -7.30 21.85 -30.90
N ILE A 453 -7.78 22.91 -30.23
CA ILE A 453 -8.89 23.78 -30.67
C ILE A 453 -8.49 25.25 -30.64
#